data_AF-A0A081XI44-F1
#
_entry.id   AF-A0A081XI44-F1
#
_cell.length_a   1.000
_cell.length_b   1.000
_cell.length_c   1.000
_cell.angle_alpha   90.00
_cell.angle_beta   90.00
_cell.angle_gamma   90.00
#
_symmetry.space_group_name_H-M   'P 1'
#
loop_
_entity.id
_entity.type
_entity.pdbx_description
1 polymer ?
#
loop_
_entity_poly.entity_id
_entity_poly.type
_entity_poly.pdbx_seq_one_letter_code
_entity_poly.pdbx_strand_id
1 'polypeptide(L)'
;MIPRATRRTVLLATGTAALITGCGSDGGEDGGEDGGGGTSSDTAGPDAPDAPAGQGLTSTADVPVGGGTVLRDDGIVVTQPEKGVFRAFSAICTHQNCVVADVADGSINCTCHGSRFAITDGSVEQGPATRPLPEERITVEGNSIRRA
;
A
#
# COMPACT_ATOMS: atom_id res chain seq x y z
N MET A 1 -39.62 22.65 12.44
CA MET A 1 -40.16 23.39 11.27
C MET A 1 -38.99 24.12 10.60
N ILE A 2 -38.61 23.67 9.39
CA ILE A 2 -37.99 24.31 8.18
C ILE A 2 -36.89 25.40 8.37
N PRO A 3 -35.80 25.47 7.54
CA PRO A 3 -35.50 24.83 6.23
C PRO A 3 -34.23 23.95 6.25
N ARG A 4 -33.92 22.94 5.42
CA ARG A 4 -34.11 22.58 4.00
C ARG A 4 -33.45 23.51 2.96
N ALA A 5 -32.12 23.54 2.98
CA ALA A 5 -31.32 24.02 1.84
C ALA A 5 -31.33 22.99 0.69
N THR A 6 -31.32 23.49 -0.53
CA THR A 6 -31.93 22.90 -1.72
C THR A 6 -30.97 22.97 -2.90
N ARG A 7 -30.85 21.85 -3.65
CA ARG A 7 -30.51 21.69 -5.09
C ARG A 7 -29.07 22.04 -5.55
N ARG A 8 -28.30 21.04 -6.00
CA ARG A 8 -28.20 20.45 -7.36
C ARG A 8 -27.36 21.30 -8.33
N THR A 9 -26.18 20.79 -8.69
CA THR A 9 -25.58 21.01 -10.02
C THR A 9 -24.91 19.71 -10.47
N VAL A 10 -25.42 19.14 -11.55
CA VAL A 10 -24.81 18.05 -12.33
C VAL A 10 -24.25 18.69 -13.60
N LEU A 11 -23.02 18.37 -13.98
CA LEU A 11 -22.53 18.55 -15.34
C LEU A 11 -21.79 17.28 -15.77
N LEU A 12 -22.39 16.60 -16.75
CA LEU A 12 -21.76 15.58 -17.56
C LEU A 12 -20.70 16.23 -18.45
N ALA A 13 -19.54 15.59 -18.59
CA ALA A 13 -18.66 15.79 -19.73
C ALA A 13 -18.15 14.44 -20.22
N THR A 14 -18.68 14.06 -21.38
CA THR A 14 -18.28 12.95 -22.25
C THR A 14 -17.01 13.30 -23.02
N GLY A 15 -16.12 12.33 -23.26
CA GLY A 15 -15.02 12.48 -24.24
C GLY A 15 -14.02 11.31 -24.17
N THR A 16 -14.32 10.18 -24.81
CA THR A 16 -13.73 9.67 -26.07
C THR A 16 -12.36 8.96 -25.93
N ALA A 17 -12.38 7.68 -26.31
CA ALA A 17 -11.29 6.72 -26.36
C ALA A 17 -10.35 6.92 -27.55
N ALA A 18 -9.09 6.48 -27.41
CA ALA A 18 -8.19 6.17 -28.52
C ALA A 18 -7.47 4.84 -28.25
N LEU A 19 -7.71 3.88 -29.16
CA LEU A 19 -6.97 2.64 -29.41
C LEU A 19 -5.67 3.06 -30.16
N ILE A 20 -4.58 2.29 -30.37
CA ILE A 20 -4.45 0.95 -30.93
C ILE A 20 -2.95 0.54 -30.89
N THR A 21 -2.73 -0.78 -30.81
CA THR A 21 -1.77 -1.60 -31.59
C THR A 21 -0.25 -1.45 -31.38
N GLY A 22 0.33 -2.52 -30.82
CA GLY A 22 1.74 -2.86 -30.93
C GLY A 22 2.09 -3.72 -32.14
N CYS A 23 3.40 -3.95 -32.32
CA CYS A 23 3.98 -5.09 -33.03
C CYS A 23 5.42 -5.23 -32.53
N GLY A 24 5.71 -6.27 -31.75
CA GLY A 24 7.06 -6.71 -31.42
C GLY A 24 7.28 -8.06 -32.09
N SER A 25 8.34 -8.16 -32.88
CA SER A 25 8.67 -9.36 -33.67
C SER A 25 9.48 -10.35 -32.84
N ASP A 26 9.05 -11.62 -32.88
CA ASP A 26 9.76 -12.80 -32.42
C ASP A 26 11.03 -13.08 -33.25
N GLY A 27 12.07 -13.61 -32.60
CA GLY A 27 13.21 -14.24 -33.28
C GLY A 27 14.40 -14.44 -32.34
N GLY A 28 14.66 -15.69 -31.94
CA GLY A 28 15.88 -16.06 -31.24
C GLY A 28 15.85 -17.51 -30.76
N GLU A 29 16.43 -18.37 -31.57
CA GLU A 29 16.49 -19.83 -31.49
C GLU A 29 17.07 -20.44 -30.19
N ASP A 30 16.56 -21.63 -29.86
CA ASP A 30 17.10 -22.57 -28.88
C ASP A 30 18.56 -22.97 -29.23
N GLY A 31 19.48 -22.65 -28.32
CA GLY A 31 20.87 -23.10 -28.33
C GLY A 31 21.11 -24.03 -27.13
N GLY A 32 21.62 -25.22 -27.41
CA GLY A 32 21.69 -26.34 -26.49
C GLY A 32 22.81 -26.31 -25.44
N GLU A 33 22.60 -27.21 -24.48
CA GLU A 33 23.57 -28.15 -23.90
C GLU A 33 24.73 -27.64 -23.01
N ASP A 34 24.62 -28.10 -21.75
CA ASP A 34 25.64 -28.74 -20.91
C ASP A 34 26.99 -28.06 -20.64
N GLY A 35 27.27 -27.94 -19.33
CA GLY A 35 28.61 -28.19 -18.83
C GLY A 35 29.08 -27.31 -17.68
N GLY A 36 28.89 -27.80 -16.46
CA GLY A 36 30.02 -28.05 -15.57
C GLY A 36 30.64 -26.89 -14.78
N GLY A 37 30.75 -27.14 -13.47
CA GLY A 37 31.97 -26.83 -12.73
C GLY A 37 32.06 -25.43 -12.15
N GLY A 38 31.76 -25.32 -10.86
CA GLY A 38 31.82 -24.07 -10.13
C GLY A 38 33.22 -23.47 -9.98
N THR A 39 33.22 -22.18 -9.64
CA THR A 39 34.14 -21.58 -8.68
C THR A 39 33.41 -20.39 -8.07
N SER A 40 33.41 -20.32 -6.74
CA SER A 40 33.09 -19.08 -6.04
C SER A 40 34.11 -18.02 -6.44
N SER A 41 33.63 -16.86 -6.89
CA SER A 41 34.38 -15.61 -6.89
C SER A 41 33.36 -14.48 -6.78
N ASP A 42 33.48 -13.75 -5.67
CA ASP A 42 32.86 -12.45 -5.44
C ASP A 42 32.97 -11.59 -6.70
N THR A 43 31.84 -11.36 -7.34
CA THR A 43 31.69 -10.33 -8.37
C THR A 43 30.50 -9.49 -7.95
N ALA A 44 30.80 -8.32 -7.38
CA ALA A 44 29.85 -7.21 -7.35
C ALA A 44 29.41 -6.97 -8.80
N GLY A 45 28.20 -7.40 -9.12
CA GLY A 45 27.58 -7.14 -10.41
C GLY A 45 27.36 -5.63 -10.59
N PRO A 46 27.41 -5.14 -11.84
CA PRO A 46 27.19 -3.73 -12.14
C PRO A 46 25.78 -3.32 -11.68
N ASP A 47 25.70 -2.11 -11.14
CA ASP A 47 24.50 -1.47 -10.62
C ASP A 47 23.26 -1.84 -11.45
N ALA A 48 22.43 -2.72 -10.87
CA ALA A 48 21.06 -2.85 -11.35
C ALA A 48 20.45 -1.44 -11.27
N PRO A 49 19.78 -0.96 -12.33
CA PRO A 49 19.17 0.36 -12.30
C PRO A 49 18.25 0.40 -11.08
N ASP A 50 18.47 1.37 -10.18
CA ASP A 50 17.57 1.66 -9.07
C ASP A 50 16.15 1.60 -9.62
N ALA A 51 15.35 0.64 -9.13
CA ALA A 51 13.94 0.61 -9.45
C ALA A 51 13.38 2.01 -9.14
N PRO A 52 12.54 2.59 -10.03
CA PRO A 52 12.03 3.93 -9.81
C PRO A 52 11.43 4.00 -8.41
N ALA A 53 11.94 4.92 -7.58
CA ALA A 53 11.49 5.07 -6.21
C ALA A 53 9.96 5.26 -6.21
N GLY A 54 9.25 4.35 -5.55
CA GLY A 54 7.78 4.40 -5.51
C GLY A 54 7.27 5.65 -4.79
N GLN A 55 5.96 5.87 -4.87
CA GLN A 55 5.33 7.09 -4.37
C GLN A 55 5.61 7.30 -2.88
N GLY A 56 6.04 8.52 -2.52
CA GLY A 56 6.27 8.91 -1.13
C GLY A 56 4.97 8.95 -0.34
N LEU A 57 4.97 8.32 0.84
CA LEU A 57 3.79 8.20 1.70
C LEU A 57 3.87 9.18 2.88
N THR A 58 4.93 9.10 3.69
CA THR A 58 5.07 9.91 4.92
C THR A 58 6.51 9.89 5.43
N SER A 59 6.85 10.68 6.44
CA SER A 59 8.10 10.52 7.20
C SER A 59 7.98 9.47 8.30
N THR A 60 9.09 8.82 8.65
CA THR A 60 9.20 7.94 9.83
C THR A 60 8.92 8.67 11.15
N ALA A 61 9.12 9.99 11.20
CA ALA A 61 8.82 10.80 12.39
C ALA A 61 7.32 11.07 12.58
N ASP A 62 6.53 10.95 11.51
CA ASP A 62 5.09 11.20 11.53
C ASP A 62 4.28 9.97 11.94
N VAL A 63 4.94 8.82 12.15
CA VAL A 63 4.31 7.58 12.57
C VAL A 63 4.73 7.29 14.02
N PRO A 64 3.81 7.36 14.99
CA PRO A 64 4.17 7.18 16.40
C PRO A 64 4.44 5.72 16.78
N VAL A 65 5.41 5.49 17.66
CA VAL A 65 5.70 4.17 18.24
C VAL A 65 4.49 3.66 19.01
N GLY A 66 4.13 2.40 18.82
CA GLY A 66 2.93 1.76 19.36
C GLY A 66 1.63 2.20 18.68
N GLY A 67 1.71 2.94 17.57
CA GLY A 67 0.55 3.50 16.87
C GLY A 67 0.72 3.53 15.36
N GLY A 68 0.13 4.53 14.72
CA GLY A 68 0.15 4.67 13.26
C GLY A 68 -0.53 5.93 12.75
N THR A 69 -0.41 6.13 11.44
CA THR A 69 -0.93 7.29 10.71
C THR A 69 -1.76 6.82 9.52
N VAL A 70 -2.99 7.33 9.42
CA VAL A 70 -3.91 7.02 8.32
C VAL A 70 -3.71 8.02 7.18
N LEU A 71 -3.16 7.55 6.08
CA LEU A 71 -2.95 8.29 4.84
C LEU A 71 -4.17 8.08 3.93
N ARG A 72 -5.20 8.89 4.19
CA ARG A 72 -6.53 8.70 3.57
C ARG A 72 -6.51 8.82 2.05
N ASP A 73 -5.77 9.78 1.52
CA ASP A 73 -5.68 10.02 0.08
C ASP A 73 -4.98 8.87 -0.65
N ASP A 74 -4.07 8.18 0.04
CA ASP A 74 -3.35 7.01 -0.48
C ASP A 74 -4.09 5.69 -0.25
N GLY A 75 -5.14 5.70 0.59
CA GLY A 75 -5.85 4.49 1.01
C GLY A 75 -5.00 3.55 1.88
N ILE A 76 -4.03 4.08 2.62
CA ILE A 76 -3.08 3.30 3.43
C ILE A 76 -3.09 3.75 4.90
N VAL A 77 -2.87 2.81 5.81
CA VAL A 77 -2.47 3.10 7.20
C VAL A 77 -1.06 2.57 7.41
N VAL A 78 -0.15 3.44 7.86
CA VAL A 78 1.22 3.06 8.22
C VAL A 78 1.29 2.95 9.75
N THR A 79 1.75 1.83 10.26
CA THR A 79 1.89 1.58 11.70
C THR A 79 3.35 1.45 12.10
N GLN A 80 3.62 1.68 13.39
CA GLN A 80 4.91 1.43 14.01
C GLN A 80 4.72 0.68 15.34
N PRO A 81 4.57 -0.66 15.34
CA PRO A 81 4.34 -1.42 16.57
C PRO A 81 5.47 -1.26 17.59
N GLU A 82 6.70 -1.23 17.09
CA GLU A 82 7.93 -1.02 17.87
C GLU A 82 8.78 0.04 17.18
N LYS A 83 9.66 0.71 17.95
CA LYS A 83 10.50 1.79 17.41
C LYS A 83 11.33 1.30 16.21
N GLY A 84 11.12 1.93 15.06
CA GLY A 84 11.81 1.63 13.81
C GLY A 84 11.22 0.45 13.01
N VAL A 85 10.22 -0.25 13.54
CA VAL A 85 9.52 -1.33 12.84
C VAL A 85 8.27 -0.75 12.19
N PHE A 86 8.28 -0.56 10.87
CA PHE A 86 7.13 -0.02 10.14
C PHE A 86 6.38 -1.10 9.38
N ARG A 87 5.06 -1.02 9.40
CA ARG A 87 4.17 -1.83 8.55
C ARG A 87 3.18 -0.93 7.84
N ALA A 88 2.62 -1.41 6.75
CA ALA A 88 1.55 -0.70 6.06
C ALA A 88 0.44 -1.68 5.70
N PHE A 89 -0.79 -1.21 5.82
CA PHE A 89 -1.98 -1.95 5.47
C PHE A 89 -2.93 -1.06 4.68
N SER A 90 -3.87 -1.67 3.97
CA SER A 90 -4.99 -0.94 3.39
C SER A 90 -5.75 -0.19 4.49
N ALA A 91 -6.06 1.08 4.25
CA ALA A 91 -6.97 1.85 5.09
C ALA A 91 -8.44 1.44 4.88
N ILE A 92 -8.74 0.50 3.98
CA ILE A 92 -10.09 0.07 3.66
C ILE A 92 -10.48 -1.11 4.55
N CYS A 93 -11.41 -0.86 5.47
CA CYS A 93 -11.96 -1.87 6.35
C CYS A 93 -12.58 -3.03 5.54
N THR A 94 -12.18 -4.26 5.86
CA THR A 94 -12.61 -5.48 5.17
C THR A 94 -14.06 -5.89 5.45
N HIS A 95 -14.76 -5.19 6.35
CA HIS A 95 -16.18 -5.44 6.62
C HIS A 95 -17.08 -4.89 5.50
N GLN A 96 -17.07 -3.57 5.29
CA GLN A 96 -17.94 -2.87 4.33
C GLN A 96 -17.25 -1.66 3.67
N ASN A 97 -15.93 -1.75 3.50
CA ASN A 97 -15.13 -0.81 2.72
C ASN A 97 -15.12 0.65 3.20
N CYS A 98 -15.44 0.89 4.47
CA CYS A 98 -15.16 2.19 5.09
C CYS A 98 -13.65 2.42 5.20
N VAL A 99 -13.22 3.67 5.04
CA VAL A 99 -11.87 4.07 5.45
C VAL A 99 -11.77 4.00 6.97
N VAL A 100 -10.70 3.40 7.50
CA VAL A 100 -10.42 3.39 8.95
C VAL A 100 -10.25 4.81 9.47
N ALA A 101 -10.69 5.05 10.70
CA ALA A 101 -10.80 6.37 11.28
C ALA A 101 -9.47 6.85 11.89
N ASP A 102 -8.82 5.99 12.66
CA ASP A 102 -7.61 6.33 13.41
C ASP A 102 -6.80 5.07 13.77
N VAL A 103 -5.64 5.31 14.37
CA VAL A 103 -4.86 4.30 15.08
C VAL A 103 -4.72 4.76 16.52
N ALA A 104 -5.27 3.99 17.45
CA ALA A 104 -5.27 4.29 18.88
C ALA A 104 -5.25 2.99 19.69
N ASP A 105 -4.67 3.06 20.89
CA ASP A 105 -4.63 1.94 21.85
C ASP A 105 -4.07 0.63 21.25
N GLY A 106 -3.05 0.75 20.40
CA GLY A 106 -2.42 -0.40 19.75
C GLY A 106 -3.22 -1.01 18.58
N SER A 107 -4.29 -0.34 18.12
CA SER A 107 -5.21 -0.88 17.11
C SER A 107 -5.56 0.13 16.03
N ILE A 108 -5.83 -0.35 14.82
CA ILE A 108 -6.38 0.39 13.69
C ILE A 108 -7.92 0.30 13.78
N ASN A 109 -8.60 1.44 13.89
CA ASN A 109 -10.01 1.47 14.27
C ASN A 109 -10.92 1.89 13.11
N CYS A 110 -11.98 1.12 12.86
CA CYS A 110 -13.06 1.47 11.94
C CYS A 110 -14.34 1.81 12.72
N THR A 111 -14.72 3.09 12.72
CA THR A 111 -15.86 3.59 13.50
C THR A 111 -17.21 3.39 12.83
N CYS A 112 -17.27 2.93 11.58
CA CYS A 112 -18.54 2.63 10.91
C CYS A 112 -19.37 1.59 11.66
N HIS A 113 -18.71 0.54 12.17
CA HIS A 113 -19.36 -0.58 12.88
C HIS A 113 -18.53 -1.13 14.04
N GLY A 114 -17.38 -0.53 14.35
CA GLY A 114 -16.54 -0.91 15.49
C GLY A 114 -15.51 -2.00 15.23
N SER A 115 -15.17 -2.30 13.97
CA SER A 115 -14.08 -3.25 13.69
C SER A 115 -12.72 -2.67 14.08
N ARG A 116 -11.85 -3.50 14.64
CA ARG A 116 -10.49 -3.13 15.05
C ARG A 116 -9.50 -4.16 14.53
N PHE A 117 -8.32 -3.68 14.14
CA PHE A 117 -7.26 -4.50 13.58
C PHE A 117 -5.94 -4.25 14.29
N ALA A 118 -5.14 -5.30 14.48
CA ALA A 118 -3.85 -5.18 15.15
C ALA A 118 -2.88 -4.35 14.32
N ILE A 119 -2.13 -3.45 14.97
CA ILE A 119 -1.10 -2.67 14.28
C ILE A 119 0.09 -3.54 13.82
N THR A 120 0.25 -4.73 14.41
CA THR A 120 1.38 -5.63 14.20
C THR A 120 1.32 -6.42 12.90
N ASP A 121 0.13 -6.75 12.43
CA ASP A 121 -0.08 -7.63 11.26
C ASP A 121 -1.43 -7.42 10.55
N GLY A 122 -2.23 -6.45 10.97
CA GLY A 122 -3.54 -6.17 10.37
C GLY A 122 -4.62 -7.21 10.70
N SER A 123 -4.33 -8.18 11.58
CA SER A 123 -5.31 -9.20 12.00
C SER A 123 -6.52 -8.59 12.69
N VAL A 124 -7.67 -9.26 12.63
CA VAL A 124 -8.90 -8.78 13.27
C VAL A 124 -8.80 -8.97 14.78
N GLU A 125 -8.86 -7.88 15.52
CA GLU A 125 -8.98 -7.90 16.99
C GLU A 125 -10.44 -7.78 17.43
N GLN A 126 -11.26 -7.08 16.65
CA GLN A 126 -12.68 -6.90 16.91
C GLN A 126 -13.48 -6.88 15.60
N GLY A 127 -14.55 -7.67 15.54
CA GLY A 127 -15.48 -7.71 14.40
C GLY A 127 -16.35 -6.44 14.29
N PRO A 128 -17.25 -6.34 13.30
CA PRO A 128 -17.75 -7.42 12.44
C PRO A 128 -16.86 -7.85 11.26
N ALA A 129 -15.73 -7.19 10.98
CA ALA A 129 -14.76 -7.71 10.02
C ALA A 129 -14.32 -9.14 10.40
N THR A 130 -14.14 -10.02 9.42
CA THR A 130 -13.69 -11.41 9.62
C THR A 130 -12.40 -11.73 8.86
N ARG A 131 -11.82 -10.73 8.18
CA ARG A 131 -10.60 -10.83 7.41
C ARG A 131 -9.62 -9.74 7.84
N PRO A 132 -8.30 -10.02 7.86
CA PRO A 132 -7.30 -9.01 8.16
C PRO A 132 -7.33 -7.88 7.14
N LEU A 133 -6.82 -6.71 7.50
CA LEU A 133 -6.49 -5.68 6.52
C LEU A 133 -5.40 -6.22 5.58
N PRO A 134 -5.55 -6.07 4.25
CA PRO A 134 -4.48 -6.39 3.32
C PRO A 134 -3.19 -5.63 3.66
N GLU A 135 -2.06 -6.32 3.63
CA GLU A 135 -0.74 -5.70 3.79
C GLU A 135 -0.34 -4.95 2.51
N GLU A 136 0.27 -3.78 2.69
CA GLU A 136 0.79 -2.93 1.61
C GLU A 136 2.32 -2.93 1.70
N ARG A 137 2.99 -3.12 0.56
CA ARG A 137 4.46 -3.13 0.54
C ARG A 137 5.00 -1.71 0.62
N ILE A 138 5.94 -1.50 1.53
CA ILE A 138 6.63 -0.23 1.73
C ILE A 138 8.15 -0.43 1.80
N THR A 139 8.88 0.62 1.43
CA THR A 139 10.31 0.75 1.64
C THR A 139 10.56 1.91 2.59
N VAL A 140 11.51 1.73 3.52
CA VAL A 140 11.94 2.77 4.45
C VAL A 140 13.39 3.17 4.13
N GLU A 141 13.57 4.41 3.71
CA GLU A 141 14.87 4.98 3.32
C GLU A 141 15.17 6.21 4.17
N GLY A 142 16.06 6.04 5.15
CA GLY A 142 16.37 7.09 6.13
C GLY A 142 15.11 7.53 6.88
N ASN A 143 14.65 8.75 6.60
CA ASN A 143 13.46 9.33 7.23
C ASN A 143 12.20 9.25 6.36
N SER A 144 12.27 8.60 5.19
CA SER A 144 11.16 8.53 4.23
C SER A 144 10.55 7.13 4.19
N ILE A 145 9.22 7.07 4.18
CA ILE A 145 8.45 5.85 3.89
C ILE A 145 7.82 6.02 2.50
N ARG A 146 8.03 5.03 1.63
CA ARG A 146 7.56 5.01 0.24
C ARG A 146 6.82 3.71 -0.03
N ARG A 147 5.88 3.73 -0.98
CA ARG A 147 5.30 2.49 -1.52
C ARG A 147 6.37 1.75 -2.34
N ALA A 148 6.42 0.42 -2.22
CA ALA A 148 7.38 -0.42 -2.94
C ALA A 148 6.85 -0.96 -4.27
#